data_AF-F9NUD9-F1
#
_entry.id   AF-F9NUD9-F1
#
_cell.length_a   1.000
_cell.length_b   1.000
_cell.length_c   1.000
_cell.angle_alpha   90.00
_cell.angle_beta   90.00
_cell.angle_gamma   90.00
#
_symmetry.space_group_name_H-M   'P 1'
#
loop_
_entity.id
_entity.type
_entity.pdbx_description
1 polymer ?
#
loop_
_entity_poly.entity_id
_entity_poly.type
_entity_poly.pdbx_seq_one_letter_code
_entity_poly.pdbx_strand_id
1 'polypeptide(L)'
;MKKTCLVTPLLVGALLTPAALSAPSAHAVEPTAAVSTTRAHALSASEARSTLKTLDAHIASLQSMQKAVPGSDYSDQIRDLLKTAFDLRGLIDTIAHGGIPHYDPATFQARIKLVSTTVDTIRTAVTTLQNKVRPAHVELGLEVTKAVLLTINPGVTAKELDAECDALKARLTKVSQYPDLTANDVATVYVRANFGKTIWQVRVNRNQHILGHKSAEVYKTLNRAITKAVGVKLDPNATVGKIQAARTELLAAYQTALHSPDVKKKTA
;
A
#
# COMPACT_ATOMS: atom_id res chain seq x y z
N MET A 1 35.99 -15.40 -44.83
CA MET A 1 37.38 -14.90 -44.89
C MET A 1 37.34 -13.38 -44.77
N LYS A 2 38.08 -12.84 -43.80
CA LYS A 2 38.23 -11.40 -43.50
C LYS A 2 38.81 -10.66 -44.70
N LYS A 3 38.37 -9.42 -44.93
CA LYS A 3 39.17 -8.36 -45.58
C LYS A 3 38.63 -6.99 -45.16
N THR A 4 39.29 -6.42 -44.15
CA THR A 4 39.26 -5.02 -43.75
C THR A 4 40.04 -4.22 -44.79
N CYS A 5 39.56 -3.04 -45.21
CA CYS A 5 40.41 -2.04 -45.83
C CYS A 5 39.98 -0.64 -45.40
N LEU A 6 40.88 0.03 -44.69
CA LEU A 6 40.89 1.46 -44.37
C LEU A 6 41.22 2.26 -45.64
N VAL A 7 40.55 3.40 -45.84
CA VAL A 7 41.04 4.50 -46.68
C VAL A 7 40.65 5.84 -46.02
N THR A 8 41.66 6.61 -45.64
CA THR A 8 41.62 7.99 -45.14
C THR A 8 41.55 9.01 -46.30
N PRO A 9 41.24 10.30 -46.06
CA PRO A 9 40.50 11.17 -46.97
C PRO A 9 41.40 11.99 -47.93
N LEU A 10 40.79 12.48 -49.01
CA LEU A 10 41.40 13.44 -49.95
C LEU A 10 40.97 14.87 -49.59
N LEU A 11 41.94 15.70 -49.22
CA LEU A 11 41.86 17.15 -49.13
C LEU A 11 41.93 17.75 -50.54
N VAL A 12 41.00 18.65 -50.87
CA VAL A 12 41.15 19.59 -52.00
C VAL A 12 40.94 20.99 -51.47
N GLY A 13 42.00 21.79 -51.52
CA GLY A 13 41.98 23.22 -51.29
C GLY A 13 42.10 23.99 -52.60
N ALA A 14 41.43 25.15 -52.65
CA ALA A 14 41.61 26.26 -53.59
C ALA A 14 40.72 27.41 -53.03
N LEU A 15 41.07 28.69 -52.93
CA LEU A 15 42.21 29.52 -53.36
C LEU A 15 42.18 30.80 -52.48
N LEU A 16 43.35 31.34 -52.16
CA LEU A 16 43.56 32.68 -51.56
C LEU A 16 43.32 33.77 -52.65
N THR A 17 43.02 35.05 -52.40
CA THR A 17 43.71 36.12 -51.61
C THR A 17 42.82 37.44 -51.65
N PRO A 18 43.23 38.66 -51.21
CA PRO A 18 42.60 39.35 -50.07
C PRO A 18 42.13 40.80 -50.38
N ALA A 19 41.37 41.44 -49.48
CA ALA A 19 41.33 42.91 -49.43
C ALA A 19 40.92 43.45 -48.05
N ALA A 20 41.81 44.30 -47.53
CA ALA A 20 41.64 45.34 -46.52
C ALA A 20 41.38 44.94 -45.05
N LEU A 21 42.45 45.14 -44.26
CA LEU A 21 42.41 45.32 -42.81
C LEU A 21 41.45 46.45 -42.40
N SER A 22 40.64 46.19 -41.39
CA SER A 22 40.28 47.17 -40.37
C SER A 22 40.00 46.42 -39.07
N ALA A 23 40.74 46.74 -38.02
CA ALA A 23 40.46 46.38 -36.63
C ALA A 23 40.81 47.60 -35.76
N PRO A 24 40.26 47.77 -34.55
CA PRO A 24 39.16 47.03 -33.91
C PRO A 24 38.05 47.96 -33.37
N SER A 25 36.81 47.49 -33.37
CA SER A 25 35.82 47.90 -32.37
C SER A 25 35.50 46.67 -31.56
N ALA A 26 35.87 46.69 -30.28
CA ALA A 26 35.54 45.65 -29.32
C ALA A 26 34.01 45.52 -29.23
N HIS A 27 33.44 44.57 -29.97
CA HIS A 27 32.10 44.09 -29.69
C HIS A 27 32.22 43.06 -28.58
N ALA A 28 31.70 43.47 -27.42
CA ALA A 28 31.52 42.63 -26.25
C ALA A 28 30.95 41.28 -26.70
N VAL A 29 31.65 40.22 -26.32
CA VAL A 29 31.12 38.86 -26.34
C VAL A 29 29.85 38.90 -25.49
N GLU A 30 28.70 38.80 -26.14
CA GLU A 30 27.44 38.56 -25.43
C GLU A 30 27.64 37.34 -24.53
N PRO A 31 27.28 37.43 -23.25
CA PRO A 31 27.53 36.35 -22.32
C PRO A 31 26.72 35.14 -22.79
N THR A 32 27.46 34.07 -23.07
CA THR A 32 26.99 32.68 -23.14
C THR A 32 25.75 32.51 -22.30
N ALA A 33 24.65 32.14 -22.96
CA ALA A 33 23.35 31.87 -22.35
C ALA A 33 23.55 31.20 -20.99
N ALA A 34 23.12 31.89 -19.93
CA ALA A 34 23.14 31.38 -18.59
C ALA A 34 22.55 29.98 -18.62
N VAL A 35 23.33 28.99 -18.16
CA VAL A 35 22.78 27.71 -17.73
C VAL A 35 21.70 28.07 -16.72
N SER A 36 20.44 28.00 -17.14
CA SER A 36 19.33 27.97 -16.21
C SER A 36 19.57 26.73 -15.37
N THR A 37 20.23 26.94 -14.23
CA THR A 37 20.08 26.07 -13.09
C THR A 37 18.60 26.14 -12.76
N THR A 38 17.80 25.23 -13.33
CA THR A 38 16.56 24.82 -12.72
C THR A 38 16.95 24.37 -11.33
N ARG A 39 16.89 25.31 -10.39
CA ARG A 39 17.01 25.04 -8.97
C ARG A 39 15.95 24.00 -8.72
N ALA A 40 16.38 22.75 -8.50
CA ALA A 40 15.52 21.70 -8.02
C ALA A 40 14.67 22.32 -6.91
N HIS A 41 13.35 22.28 -7.07
CA HIS A 41 12.42 22.93 -6.15
C HIS A 41 12.74 22.39 -4.76
N ALA A 42 13.48 23.17 -3.96
CA ALA A 42 13.92 22.72 -2.66
C ALA A 42 12.65 22.59 -1.81
N LEU A 43 12.37 21.38 -1.32
CA LEU A 43 11.22 21.15 -0.45
C LEU A 43 11.29 22.14 0.72
N SER A 44 10.25 22.95 0.91
CA SER A 44 10.21 23.85 2.06
C SER A 44 10.12 23.04 3.36
N ALA A 45 10.56 23.62 4.47
CA ALA A 45 10.50 22.96 5.77
C ALA A 45 9.06 22.59 6.19
N SER A 46 8.06 23.38 5.79
CA SER A 46 6.64 23.09 6.02
C SER A 46 6.15 21.92 5.17
N GLU A 47 6.52 21.87 3.89
CA GLU A 47 6.19 20.74 2.99
C GLU A 47 6.84 19.44 3.47
N ALA A 48 8.10 19.50 3.93
CA ALA A 48 8.80 18.35 4.50
C ALA A 48 8.08 17.80 5.73
N ARG A 49 7.71 18.66 6.69
CA ARG A 49 6.96 18.26 7.90
C ARG A 49 5.59 17.67 7.57
N SER A 50 4.84 18.30 6.66
CA SER A 50 3.53 17.81 6.23
C SER A 50 3.65 16.43 5.59
N THR A 51 4.64 16.25 4.72
CA THR A 51 4.92 15.00 4.04
C THR A 51 5.31 13.88 5.02
N LEU A 52 6.16 14.18 6.00
CA LEU A 52 6.53 13.23 7.06
C LEU A 52 5.31 12.75 7.84
N LYS A 53 4.43 13.68 8.24
CA LYS A 53 3.19 13.34 8.93
C LYS A 53 2.30 12.41 8.10
N THR A 54 2.19 12.67 6.80
CA THR A 54 1.45 11.82 5.86
C THR A 54 2.07 10.41 5.76
N LEU A 55 3.40 10.32 5.63
CA LEU A 55 4.09 9.03 5.60
C LEU A 55 3.92 8.25 6.92
N ASP A 56 4.03 8.92 8.07
CA ASP A 56 3.83 8.29 9.38
C ASP A 56 2.40 7.74 9.53
N ALA A 57 1.39 8.48 9.04
CA ALA A 57 0.01 8.00 9.01
C ALA A 57 -0.18 6.80 8.08
N HIS A 58 0.48 6.79 6.92
CA HIS A 58 0.46 5.66 5.99
C HIS A 58 1.16 4.43 6.57
N ILE A 59 2.30 4.59 7.25
CA ILE A 59 2.99 3.52 7.95
C ILE A 59 2.07 2.90 9.01
N ALA A 60 1.41 3.72 9.83
CA ALA A 60 0.46 3.24 10.83
C ALA A 60 -0.72 2.49 10.18
N SER A 61 -1.24 2.99 9.06
CA SER A 61 -2.29 2.32 8.30
C SER A 61 -1.84 0.96 7.75
N LEU A 62 -0.66 0.89 7.13
CA LEU A 62 -0.08 -0.34 6.59
C LEU A 62 0.13 -1.40 7.68
N GLN A 63 0.69 -1.00 8.83
CA GLN A 63 0.85 -1.88 10.00
C GLN A 63 -0.49 -2.39 10.54
N SER A 64 -1.51 -1.52 10.59
CA SER A 64 -2.86 -1.89 11.01
C SER A 64 -3.49 -2.91 10.05
N MET A 65 -3.38 -2.69 8.74
CA MET A 65 -3.91 -3.60 7.72
C MET A 65 -3.22 -4.97 7.76
N GLN A 66 -1.89 -5.00 7.92
CA GLN A 66 -1.11 -6.23 8.06
C GLN A 66 -1.58 -7.09 9.23
N LYS A 67 -1.88 -6.46 10.37
CA LYS A 67 -2.42 -7.13 11.57
C LYS A 67 -3.86 -7.57 11.39
N ALA A 68 -4.67 -6.78 10.69
CA ALA A 68 -6.10 -7.02 10.54
C ALA A 68 -6.43 -8.20 9.61
N VAL A 69 -5.63 -8.43 8.57
CA VAL A 69 -5.81 -9.52 7.61
C VAL A 69 -4.47 -10.24 7.38
N PRO A 70 -4.02 -11.07 8.33
CA PRO A 70 -2.78 -11.81 8.17
C PRO A 70 -2.90 -12.81 7.02
N GLY A 71 -1.87 -12.88 6.16
CA GLY A 71 -1.87 -13.75 4.98
C GLY A 71 -2.78 -13.27 3.85
N SER A 72 -3.17 -11.99 3.83
CA SER A 72 -3.86 -11.38 2.68
C SER A 72 -3.00 -11.44 1.41
N ASP A 73 -3.64 -11.36 0.24
CA ASP A 73 -2.96 -11.25 -1.06
C ASP A 73 -2.09 -9.97 -1.19
N TYR A 74 -2.17 -9.04 -0.23
CA TYR A 74 -1.42 -7.78 -0.19
C TYR A 74 -0.27 -7.80 0.83
N SER A 75 -0.02 -8.91 1.53
CA SER A 75 0.88 -8.92 2.71
C SER A 75 2.33 -8.58 2.36
N ASP A 76 2.80 -9.04 1.20
CA ASP A 76 4.16 -8.77 0.73
C ASP A 76 4.27 -7.33 0.21
N GLN A 77 3.27 -6.86 -0.54
CA GLN A 77 3.19 -5.49 -1.02
C GLN A 77 3.10 -4.48 0.13
N ILE A 78 2.39 -4.81 1.22
CA ILE A 78 2.36 -3.99 2.45
C ILE A 78 3.76 -3.90 3.08
N ARG A 79 4.51 -5.01 3.10
CA ARG A 79 5.88 -5.05 3.64
C ARG A 79 6.82 -4.18 2.81
N ASP A 80 6.74 -4.29 1.49
CA ASP A 80 7.57 -3.52 0.56
C ASP A 80 7.20 -2.04 0.57
N LEU A 81 5.91 -1.70 0.68
CA LEU A 81 5.45 -0.31 0.88
C LEU A 81 5.92 0.26 2.22
N LEU A 82 5.94 -0.53 3.30
CA LEU A 82 6.47 -0.08 4.58
C LEU A 82 7.95 0.28 4.44
N LYS A 83 8.75 -0.58 3.81
CA LYS A 83 10.17 -0.29 3.52
C LYS A 83 10.31 0.99 2.70
N THR A 84 9.54 1.10 1.61
CA THR A 84 9.55 2.26 0.73
C THR A 84 9.15 3.55 1.44
N ALA A 85 8.14 3.51 2.31
CA ALA A 85 7.71 4.66 3.10
C ALA A 85 8.79 5.09 4.11
N PHE A 86 9.52 4.14 4.72
CA PHE A 86 10.68 4.45 5.56
C PHE A 86 11.85 5.03 4.75
N ASP A 87 12.12 4.52 3.56
CA ASP A 87 13.17 5.04 2.67
C ASP A 87 12.85 6.49 2.23
N LEU A 88 11.59 6.77 1.87
CA LEU A 88 11.12 8.13 1.55
C LEU A 88 11.21 9.08 2.76
N ARG A 89 10.93 8.57 3.97
CA ARG A 89 11.09 9.31 5.22
C ARG A 89 12.56 9.69 5.46
N GLY A 90 13.48 8.73 5.28
CA GLY A 90 14.93 8.97 5.38
C GLY A 90 15.46 9.93 4.30
N LEU A 91 14.87 9.91 3.11
CA LEU A 91 15.20 10.85 2.04
C LEU A 91 14.79 12.28 2.40
N ILE A 92 13.60 12.49 2.98
CA ILE A 92 13.18 13.83 3.45
C ILE A 92 14.17 14.36 4.48
N ASP A 93 14.60 13.51 5.41
CA ASP A 93 15.58 13.87 6.42
C ASP A 93 16.94 14.22 5.78
N THR A 94 17.38 13.44 4.80
CA THR A 94 18.61 13.69 4.03
C THR A 94 18.55 15.03 3.31
N ILE A 95 17.44 15.34 2.62
CA ILE A 95 17.25 16.64 1.95
C ILE A 95 17.24 17.78 2.97
N ALA A 96 16.56 17.62 4.10
CA ALA A 96 16.49 18.64 5.15
C ALA A 96 17.85 19.00 5.74
N HIS A 97 18.81 18.06 5.71
CA HIS A 97 20.17 18.24 6.21
C HIS A 97 21.22 18.47 5.09
N GLY A 98 20.79 18.68 3.84
CA GLY A 98 21.68 19.03 2.73
C GLY A 98 22.45 17.85 2.09
N GLY A 99 22.01 16.61 2.32
CA GLY A 99 22.58 15.42 1.70
C GLY A 99 22.08 15.16 0.27
N ILE A 100 22.73 14.23 -0.44
CA ILE A 100 22.36 13.83 -1.81
C ILE A 100 21.33 12.70 -1.74
N PRO A 101 20.11 12.88 -2.27
CA PRO A 101 19.07 11.86 -2.23
C PRO A 101 19.34 10.71 -3.21
N HIS A 102 18.86 9.50 -2.87
CA HIS A 102 18.98 8.31 -3.73
C HIS A 102 18.04 8.35 -4.95
N TYR A 103 16.93 9.09 -4.86
CA TYR A 103 15.98 9.31 -5.94
C TYR A 103 16.12 10.74 -6.49
N ASP A 104 15.77 10.92 -7.76
CA ASP A 104 15.64 12.25 -8.35
C ASP A 104 14.62 13.09 -7.53
N PRO A 105 15.03 14.24 -6.96
CA PRO A 105 14.15 15.16 -6.24
C PRO A 105 12.90 15.55 -7.01
N ALA A 106 12.95 15.61 -8.34
CA ALA A 106 11.80 15.97 -9.17
C ALA A 106 10.68 14.90 -9.13
N THR A 107 11.02 13.64 -8.82
CA THR A 107 10.05 12.53 -8.75
C THR A 107 9.41 12.37 -7.37
N PHE A 108 9.93 13.10 -6.38
CA PHE A 108 9.60 12.89 -4.96
C PHE A 108 8.10 13.00 -4.65
N GLN A 109 7.45 14.06 -5.11
CA GLN A 109 6.02 14.27 -4.88
C GLN A 109 5.16 13.20 -5.56
N ALA A 110 5.55 12.80 -6.78
CA ALA A 110 4.85 11.74 -7.51
C ALA A 110 4.98 10.37 -6.80
N ARG A 111 6.14 10.06 -6.19
CA ARG A 111 6.32 8.84 -5.38
C ARG A 111 5.43 8.84 -4.14
N ILE A 112 5.35 9.96 -3.41
CA ILE A 112 4.46 10.07 -2.24
C ILE A 112 3.00 9.92 -2.64
N LYS A 113 2.59 10.55 -3.74
CA LYS A 113 1.24 10.41 -4.28
C LYS A 113 0.93 8.96 -4.64
N LEU A 114 1.87 8.24 -5.27
CA LEU A 114 1.70 6.82 -5.58
C LEU A 114 1.63 5.94 -4.33
N VAL A 115 2.48 6.17 -3.33
CA VAL A 115 2.38 5.48 -2.02
C VAL A 115 1.01 5.72 -1.40
N SER A 116 0.56 6.97 -1.36
CA SER A 116 -0.75 7.35 -0.78
C SER A 116 -1.89 6.62 -1.49
N THR A 117 -1.89 6.67 -2.83
CA THR A 117 -2.90 6.00 -3.67
C THR A 117 -2.88 4.49 -3.46
N THR A 118 -1.69 3.89 -3.34
CA THR A 118 -1.54 2.45 -3.12
C THR A 118 -2.06 2.05 -1.74
N VAL A 119 -1.74 2.83 -0.69
CA VAL A 119 -2.23 2.59 0.68
C VAL A 119 -3.76 2.69 0.73
N ASP A 120 -4.36 3.70 0.10
CA ASP A 120 -5.81 3.86 0.03
C ASP A 120 -6.50 2.74 -0.74
N THR A 121 -5.86 2.28 -1.82
CA THR A 121 -6.32 1.15 -2.63
C THR A 121 -6.31 -0.14 -1.82
N ILE A 122 -5.20 -0.47 -1.15
CA ILE A 122 -5.11 -1.64 -0.26
C ILE A 122 -6.15 -1.54 0.85
N ARG A 123 -6.31 -0.35 1.45
CA ARG A 123 -7.33 -0.13 2.50
C ARG A 123 -8.71 -0.48 1.98
N THR A 124 -9.11 0.08 0.84
CA THR A 124 -10.41 -0.21 0.21
C THR A 124 -10.56 -1.70 -0.09
N ALA A 125 -9.51 -2.35 -0.59
CA ALA A 125 -9.52 -3.77 -0.88
C ALA A 125 -9.77 -4.62 0.38
N VAL A 126 -9.12 -4.29 1.50
CA VAL A 126 -9.25 -5.05 2.75
C VAL A 126 -10.43 -4.62 3.62
N THR A 127 -11.10 -3.50 3.35
CA THR A 127 -12.27 -3.03 4.11
C THR A 127 -13.58 -3.19 3.35
N THR A 128 -13.62 -2.81 2.08
CA THR A 128 -14.85 -2.69 1.30
C THR A 128 -15.04 -3.88 0.37
N LEU A 129 -13.96 -4.41 -0.21
CA LEU A 129 -14.03 -5.51 -1.17
C LEU A 129 -13.96 -6.90 -0.52
N GLN A 130 -14.08 -7.02 0.80
CA GLN A 130 -13.88 -8.29 1.54
C GLN A 130 -14.74 -9.46 1.04
N ASN A 131 -15.91 -9.16 0.48
CA ASN A 131 -16.86 -10.16 -0.01
C ASN A 131 -16.76 -10.39 -1.52
N LYS A 132 -15.83 -9.74 -2.22
CA LYS A 132 -15.64 -9.94 -3.67
C LYS A 132 -14.99 -11.28 -3.93
N VAL A 133 -15.26 -11.82 -5.12
CA VAL A 133 -14.61 -13.04 -5.61
C VAL A 133 -13.09 -12.85 -5.67
N ARG A 134 -12.34 -13.95 -5.44
CA ARG A 134 -10.86 -13.92 -5.42
C ARG A 134 -10.23 -13.23 -6.64
N PRO A 135 -10.73 -13.37 -7.88
CA PRO A 135 -10.19 -12.64 -9.04
C PRO A 135 -10.13 -11.11 -8.86
N ALA A 136 -11.06 -10.50 -8.12
CA ALA A 136 -11.02 -9.06 -7.81
C ALA A 136 -9.75 -8.68 -7.03
N HIS A 137 -9.38 -9.51 -6.05
CA HIS A 137 -8.19 -9.28 -5.22
C HIS A 137 -6.90 -9.63 -5.95
N VAL A 138 -6.90 -10.67 -6.80
CA VAL A 138 -5.72 -11.04 -7.59
C VAL A 138 -5.40 -9.96 -8.62
N GLU A 139 -6.40 -9.47 -9.35
CA GLU A 139 -6.18 -8.44 -10.37
C GLU A 139 -5.74 -7.10 -9.74
N LEU A 140 -6.38 -6.70 -8.64
CA LEU A 140 -5.97 -5.49 -7.92
C LEU A 140 -4.60 -5.65 -7.24
N GLY A 141 -4.30 -6.85 -6.71
CA GLY A 141 -3.00 -7.19 -6.14
C GLY A 141 -1.86 -7.09 -7.14
N LEU A 142 -2.09 -7.48 -8.40
CA LEU A 142 -1.10 -7.32 -9.46
C LEU A 142 -0.80 -5.85 -9.77
N GLU A 143 -1.83 -5.00 -9.88
CA GLU A 143 -1.63 -3.56 -10.09
C GLU A 143 -0.96 -2.90 -8.88
N VAL A 144 -1.36 -3.28 -7.65
CA VAL A 144 -0.67 -2.84 -6.42
C VAL A 144 0.81 -3.24 -6.46
N THR A 145 1.14 -4.46 -6.89
CA THR A 145 2.53 -4.91 -7.01
C THR A 145 3.32 -4.05 -7.99
N LYS A 146 2.74 -3.74 -9.15
CA LYS A 146 3.34 -2.85 -10.15
C LYS A 146 3.59 -1.44 -9.59
N ALA A 147 2.62 -0.88 -8.88
CA ALA A 147 2.77 0.42 -8.23
C ALA A 147 3.90 0.46 -7.19
N VAL A 148 4.06 -0.61 -6.40
CA VAL A 148 5.19 -0.74 -5.47
C VAL A 148 6.52 -0.76 -6.22
N LEU A 149 6.62 -1.58 -7.28
CA LEU A 149 7.84 -1.69 -8.10
C LEU A 149 8.22 -0.36 -8.77
N LEU A 150 7.24 0.39 -9.27
CA LEU A 150 7.48 1.72 -9.83
C LEU A 150 7.94 2.71 -8.74
N THR A 151 7.33 2.66 -7.55
CA THR A 151 7.69 3.57 -6.45
C THR A 151 9.14 3.40 -6.00
N ILE A 152 9.72 2.20 -6.08
CA ILE A 152 11.13 1.94 -5.72
C ILE A 152 12.11 2.10 -6.89
N ASN A 153 11.62 2.16 -8.13
CA ASN A 153 12.49 2.25 -9.30
C ASN A 153 13.15 3.64 -9.38
N PRO A 154 14.49 3.76 -9.32
CA PRO A 154 15.16 5.06 -9.38
C PRO A 154 15.05 5.74 -10.75
N GLY A 155 14.90 4.97 -11.83
CA GLY A 155 14.82 5.48 -13.21
C GLY A 155 13.41 5.84 -13.69
N VAL A 156 12.38 5.69 -12.85
CA VAL A 156 11.00 6.04 -13.22
C VAL A 156 10.82 7.56 -13.27
N THR A 157 10.02 8.03 -14.21
CA THR A 157 9.65 9.43 -14.35
C THR A 157 8.43 9.78 -13.51
N ALA A 158 8.25 11.08 -13.19
CA ALA A 158 7.04 11.55 -12.51
C ALA A 158 5.75 11.22 -13.31
N LYS A 159 5.81 11.30 -14.65
CA LYS A 159 4.69 10.97 -15.53
C LYS A 159 4.26 9.50 -15.42
N GLU A 160 5.21 8.58 -15.34
CA GLU A 160 4.92 7.15 -15.17
C GLU A 160 4.31 6.86 -13.80
N LEU A 161 4.79 7.52 -12.74
CA LEU A 161 4.22 7.42 -11.40
C LEU A 161 2.78 7.95 -11.33
N ASP A 162 2.50 9.08 -12.00
CA ASP A 162 1.15 9.64 -12.09
C ASP A 162 0.21 8.77 -12.92
N ALA A 163 0.68 8.24 -14.05
CA ALA A 163 -0.10 7.31 -14.86
C ALA A 163 -0.47 6.04 -14.08
N GLU A 164 0.44 5.55 -13.22
CA GLU A 164 0.16 4.41 -12.35
C GLU A 164 -0.87 4.73 -11.27
N CYS A 165 -0.88 5.95 -10.72
CA CYS A 165 -1.93 6.37 -9.79
C CYS A 165 -3.32 6.25 -10.44
N ASP A 166 -3.44 6.65 -11.71
CA ASP A 166 -4.69 6.58 -12.45
C ASP A 166 -5.06 5.15 -12.83
N ALA A 167 -4.07 4.33 -13.21
CA ALA A 167 -4.24 2.90 -13.46
C ALA A 167 -4.76 2.15 -12.22
N LEU A 168 -4.18 2.42 -11.03
CA LEU A 168 -4.65 1.85 -9.76
C LEU A 168 -6.10 2.21 -9.46
N LYS A 169 -6.48 3.48 -9.63
CA LYS A 169 -7.86 3.94 -9.40
C LYS A 169 -8.82 3.29 -10.38
N ALA A 170 -8.47 3.24 -11.66
CA ALA A 170 -9.28 2.58 -12.69
C ALA A 170 -9.44 1.09 -12.40
N ARG A 171 -8.36 0.43 -11.96
CA ARG A 171 -8.37 -0.98 -11.54
C ARG A 171 -9.30 -1.20 -10.36
N LEU A 172 -9.20 -0.36 -9.34
CA LEU A 172 -10.06 -0.41 -8.16
C LEU A 172 -11.54 -0.26 -8.54
N THR A 173 -11.87 0.71 -9.40
CA THR A 173 -13.24 0.89 -9.92
C THR A 173 -13.72 -0.36 -10.66
N LYS A 174 -12.88 -0.93 -11.53
CA LYS A 174 -13.22 -2.14 -12.28
C LYS A 174 -13.51 -3.33 -11.35
N VAL A 175 -12.58 -3.66 -10.43
CA VAL A 175 -12.75 -4.83 -9.56
C VAL A 175 -13.87 -4.65 -8.54
N SER A 176 -14.26 -3.39 -8.24
CA SER A 176 -15.42 -3.12 -7.38
C SER A 176 -16.74 -3.57 -8.01
N GLN A 177 -16.79 -3.69 -9.33
CA GLN A 177 -17.95 -4.17 -10.08
C GLN A 177 -18.00 -5.70 -10.20
N TYR A 178 -16.97 -6.42 -9.71
CA TYR A 178 -16.94 -7.88 -9.78
C TYR A 178 -18.05 -8.46 -8.88
N PRO A 179 -18.53 -9.68 -9.19
CA PRO A 179 -19.55 -10.31 -8.35
C PRO A 179 -19.04 -10.52 -6.92
N ASP A 180 -19.97 -10.47 -5.99
CA ASP A 180 -19.72 -10.90 -4.61
C ASP A 180 -19.74 -12.43 -4.52
N LEU A 181 -19.10 -12.96 -3.48
CA LEU A 181 -19.12 -14.37 -3.14
C LEU A 181 -20.54 -14.81 -2.79
N THR A 182 -20.91 -15.98 -3.27
CA THR A 182 -22.15 -16.67 -2.90
C THR A 182 -21.95 -17.50 -1.64
N ALA A 183 -23.04 -17.96 -1.02
CA ALA A 183 -22.99 -18.81 0.16
C ALA A 183 -22.27 -20.16 -0.06
N ASN A 184 -22.19 -20.61 -1.32
CA ASN A 184 -21.59 -21.89 -1.69
C ASN A 184 -20.09 -21.77 -2.01
N ASP A 185 -19.60 -20.56 -2.25
CA ASP A 185 -18.18 -20.33 -2.54
C ASP A 185 -17.33 -20.57 -1.29
N VAL A 186 -16.11 -21.05 -1.51
CA VAL A 186 -15.11 -21.21 -0.45
C VAL A 186 -14.77 -19.83 0.11
N ALA A 187 -14.82 -19.69 1.44
CA ALA A 187 -14.58 -18.42 2.10
C ALA A 187 -13.12 -17.96 1.90
N THR A 188 -12.96 -16.74 1.39
CA THR A 188 -11.66 -16.10 1.20
C THR A 188 -11.01 -15.76 2.55
N VAL A 189 -9.71 -15.44 2.50
CA VAL A 189 -8.96 -14.96 3.69
C VAL A 189 -9.62 -13.73 4.32
N TYR A 190 -10.24 -12.86 3.51
CA TYR A 190 -10.91 -11.65 3.97
C TYR A 190 -12.19 -11.96 4.77
N VAL A 191 -13.04 -12.86 4.26
CA VAL A 191 -14.26 -13.32 4.97
C VAL A 191 -13.87 -13.99 6.30
N ARG A 192 -12.82 -14.82 6.30
CA ARG A 192 -12.30 -15.51 7.49
C ARG A 192 -11.70 -14.54 8.51
N ALA A 193 -11.00 -13.51 8.05
CA ALA A 193 -10.45 -12.47 8.91
C ALA A 193 -11.56 -11.67 9.59
N ASN A 194 -12.61 -11.30 8.85
CA ASN A 194 -13.79 -10.64 9.40
C ASN A 194 -14.47 -11.49 10.49
N PHE A 195 -14.67 -12.79 10.23
CA PHE A 195 -15.22 -13.70 11.24
C PHE A 195 -14.29 -13.86 12.46
N GLY A 196 -12.97 -13.86 12.25
CA GLY A 196 -11.97 -13.83 13.32
C GLY A 196 -12.15 -12.64 14.26
N LYS A 197 -12.48 -11.45 13.73
CA LYS A 197 -12.80 -10.26 14.53
C LYS A 197 -14.03 -10.47 15.41
N THR A 198 -15.08 -11.09 14.88
CA THR A 198 -16.28 -11.44 15.67
C THR A 198 -15.95 -12.40 16.81
N ILE A 199 -15.16 -13.45 16.54
CA ILE A 199 -14.71 -14.40 17.57
C ILE A 199 -13.94 -13.67 18.67
N TRP A 200 -13.04 -12.77 18.30
CA TRP A 200 -12.26 -12.00 19.27
C TRP A 200 -13.15 -11.07 20.10
N GLN A 201 -14.09 -10.36 19.48
CA GLN A 201 -15.05 -9.50 20.18
C GLN A 201 -15.87 -10.30 21.21
N VAL A 202 -16.35 -11.50 20.84
CA VAL A 202 -17.09 -12.36 21.78
C VAL A 202 -16.21 -12.80 22.96
N ARG A 203 -14.91 -13.06 22.75
CA ARG A 203 -13.97 -13.37 23.84
C ARG A 203 -13.77 -12.19 24.79
N VAL A 204 -13.64 -10.97 24.26
CA VAL A 204 -13.54 -9.75 25.05
C VAL A 204 -14.81 -9.56 25.88
N ASN A 205 -15.97 -9.60 25.22
CA ASN A 205 -17.26 -9.44 25.89
C ASN A 205 -17.53 -10.53 26.93
N ARG A 206 -17.15 -11.78 26.65
CA ARG A 206 -17.21 -12.88 27.63
C ARG A 206 -16.39 -12.55 28.88
N ASN A 207 -15.17 -12.04 28.71
CA ASN A 207 -14.32 -11.68 29.84
C ASN A 207 -14.89 -10.52 30.65
N GLN A 208 -15.58 -9.58 30.00
CA GLN A 208 -16.15 -8.39 30.65
C GLN A 208 -17.50 -8.65 31.32
N HIS A 209 -18.34 -9.52 30.75
CA HIS A 209 -19.76 -9.63 31.15
C HIS A 209 -20.17 -11.02 31.65
N ILE A 210 -19.37 -12.05 31.37
CA ILE A 210 -19.73 -13.44 31.69
C ILE A 210 -18.81 -14.00 32.78
N LEU A 211 -17.50 -13.82 32.64
CA LEU A 211 -16.51 -14.30 33.61
C LEU A 211 -16.73 -13.66 34.98
N GLY A 212 -16.94 -14.49 36.01
CA GLY A 212 -17.17 -14.02 37.39
C GLY A 212 -18.58 -13.49 37.67
N HIS A 213 -19.41 -13.31 36.64
CA HIS A 213 -20.80 -12.86 36.76
C HIS A 213 -21.80 -14.00 36.60
N LYS A 214 -21.59 -14.86 35.59
CA LYS A 214 -22.46 -15.99 35.24
C LYS A 214 -21.90 -17.31 35.78
N SER A 215 -22.73 -18.36 35.77
CA SER A 215 -22.33 -19.68 36.25
C SER A 215 -21.19 -20.28 35.41
N ALA A 216 -20.41 -21.17 36.02
CA ALA A 216 -19.32 -21.87 35.32
C ALA A 216 -19.83 -22.66 34.11
N GLU A 217 -21.04 -23.23 34.18
CA GLU A 217 -21.64 -23.97 33.07
C GLU A 217 -22.06 -23.08 31.90
N VAL A 218 -22.56 -21.87 32.17
CA VAL A 218 -22.83 -20.86 31.13
C VAL A 218 -21.53 -20.46 30.44
N TYR A 219 -20.48 -20.18 31.22
CA TYR A 219 -19.17 -19.83 30.69
C TYR A 219 -18.56 -20.96 29.83
N LYS A 220 -18.60 -22.21 30.31
CA LYS A 220 -18.12 -23.39 29.57
C LYS A 220 -18.89 -23.58 28.26
N THR A 221 -20.21 -23.39 28.28
CA THR A 221 -21.07 -23.52 27.09
C THR A 221 -20.70 -22.50 26.03
N LEU A 222 -20.51 -21.24 26.41
CA LEU A 222 -20.03 -20.19 25.49
C LEU A 222 -18.62 -20.51 24.97
N ASN A 223 -17.72 -21.03 25.80
CA ASN A 223 -16.39 -21.44 25.35
C ASN A 223 -16.40 -22.59 24.32
N ARG A 224 -17.34 -23.54 24.44
CA ARG A 224 -17.54 -24.57 23.41
C ARG A 224 -17.99 -23.95 22.09
N ALA A 225 -18.92 -23.00 22.12
CA ALA A 225 -19.36 -22.28 20.92
C ALA A 225 -18.22 -21.48 20.27
N ILE A 226 -17.39 -20.79 21.08
CA ILE A 226 -16.18 -20.11 20.59
C ILE A 226 -15.22 -21.10 19.92
N THR A 227 -15.02 -22.27 20.51
CA THR A 227 -14.10 -23.30 19.97
C THR A 227 -14.63 -23.86 18.65
N LYS A 228 -15.93 -24.16 18.55
CA LYS A 228 -16.59 -24.57 17.30
C LYS A 228 -16.42 -23.52 16.21
N ALA A 229 -16.66 -22.24 16.52
CA ALA A 229 -16.49 -21.12 15.60
C ALA A 229 -15.03 -21.00 15.09
N VAL A 230 -14.05 -21.19 15.97
CA VAL A 230 -12.63 -21.24 15.56
C VAL A 230 -12.36 -22.40 14.61
N GLY A 231 -12.93 -23.59 14.86
CA GLY A 231 -12.82 -24.74 13.97
C GLY A 231 -13.31 -24.42 12.55
N VAL A 232 -14.49 -23.81 12.42
CA VAL A 232 -15.04 -23.38 11.11
C VAL A 232 -14.15 -22.34 10.43
N LYS A 233 -13.59 -21.38 11.18
CA LYS A 233 -12.66 -20.39 10.63
C LYS A 233 -11.39 -21.04 10.07
N LEU A 234 -10.87 -22.09 10.71
CA LEU A 234 -9.63 -22.76 10.32
C LEU A 234 -9.82 -23.82 9.22
N ASP A 235 -11.03 -24.32 8.99
CA ASP A 235 -11.34 -25.27 7.92
C ASP A 235 -11.11 -24.62 6.54
N PRO A 236 -10.08 -25.01 5.75
CA PRO A 236 -9.77 -24.38 4.47
C PRO A 236 -10.88 -24.51 3.42
N ASN A 237 -11.81 -25.45 3.60
CA ASN A 237 -12.92 -25.70 2.69
C ASN A 237 -14.25 -25.11 3.20
N ALA A 238 -14.25 -24.40 4.33
CA ALA A 238 -15.43 -23.70 4.81
C ALA A 238 -15.95 -22.72 3.76
N THR A 239 -17.22 -22.84 3.41
CA THR A 239 -17.91 -21.92 2.50
C THR A 239 -18.30 -20.63 3.22
N VAL A 240 -18.61 -19.58 2.47
CA VAL A 240 -19.14 -18.32 3.02
C VAL A 240 -20.41 -18.59 3.85
N GLY A 241 -21.30 -19.46 3.37
CA GLY A 241 -22.50 -19.87 4.10
C GLY A 241 -22.19 -20.55 5.43
N LYS A 242 -21.20 -21.45 5.48
CA LYS A 242 -20.74 -22.07 6.73
C LYS A 242 -20.18 -21.05 7.71
N ILE A 243 -19.39 -20.08 7.24
CA ILE A 243 -18.86 -18.99 8.06
C ILE A 243 -19.99 -18.13 8.63
N GLN A 244 -20.99 -17.79 7.81
CA GLN A 244 -22.12 -16.98 8.23
C GLN A 244 -23.00 -17.72 9.25
N ALA A 245 -23.27 -19.01 9.04
CA ALA A 245 -23.98 -19.84 10.01
C ALA A 245 -23.24 -19.92 11.35
N ALA A 246 -21.92 -20.18 11.32
CA ALA A 246 -21.10 -20.22 12.53
C ALA A 246 -21.05 -18.87 13.26
N ARG A 247 -21.07 -17.75 12.53
CA ARG A 247 -21.21 -16.41 13.10
C ARG A 247 -22.53 -16.24 13.83
N THR A 248 -23.64 -16.59 13.19
CA THR A 248 -24.98 -16.50 13.78
C THR A 248 -25.09 -17.37 15.04
N GLU A 249 -24.62 -18.63 14.97
CA GLU A 249 -24.60 -19.54 16.12
C GLU A 249 -23.77 -18.98 17.28
N LEU A 250 -22.57 -18.44 17.00
CA LEU A 250 -21.71 -17.87 18.03
C LEU A 250 -22.35 -16.65 18.71
N LEU A 251 -22.94 -15.76 17.92
CA LEU A 251 -23.60 -14.56 18.46
C LEU A 251 -24.84 -14.93 19.27
N ALA A 252 -25.63 -15.90 18.81
CA ALA A 252 -26.76 -16.43 19.57
C ALA A 252 -26.29 -17.05 20.91
N ALA A 253 -25.24 -17.87 20.90
CA ALA A 253 -24.68 -18.45 22.12
C ALA A 253 -24.18 -17.39 23.11
N TYR A 254 -23.57 -16.31 22.60
CA TYR A 254 -23.18 -15.17 23.43
C TYR A 254 -24.41 -14.48 24.05
N GLN A 255 -25.46 -14.24 23.27
CA GLN A 255 -26.70 -13.65 23.78
C GLN A 255 -27.36 -14.54 24.83
N THR A 256 -27.44 -15.85 24.62
CA THR A 256 -27.97 -16.78 25.64
C THR A 256 -27.17 -16.72 26.93
N ALA A 257 -25.83 -16.65 26.84
CA ALA A 257 -24.97 -16.52 28.01
C ALA A 257 -25.18 -15.18 28.74
N LEU A 258 -25.34 -14.09 28.00
CA LEU A 258 -25.54 -12.76 28.55
C LEU A 258 -26.86 -12.65 29.34
N HIS A 259 -27.93 -13.24 28.81
CA HIS A 259 -29.26 -13.27 29.44
C HIS A 259 -29.41 -14.34 30.52
N SER A 260 -28.41 -15.20 30.74
CA SER A 260 -28.43 -16.17 31.83
C SER A 260 -28.38 -15.46 33.19
N PRO A 261 -28.98 -16.03 34.26
CA PRO A 261 -28.98 -15.40 35.57
C PRO A 261 -27.56 -15.29 36.14
N ASP A 262 -27.30 -14.20 36.86
CA ASP A 262 -26.05 -14.01 37.60
C ASP A 262 -25.98 -15.01 38.77
N VAL A 263 -24.77 -15.43 39.09
CA VAL A 263 -24.55 -16.22 40.31
C VAL A 263 -24.77 -15.27 41.49
N LYS A 264 -25.67 -15.63 42.40
CA LYS A 264 -25.82 -14.90 43.66
C LYS A 264 -24.45 -14.81 44.32
N LYS A 265 -23.94 -13.59 44.54
CA LYS A 265 -22.78 -13.37 45.40
C LYS A 265 -23.13 -14.03 46.73
N LYS A 266 -22.34 -15.04 47.15
CA LYS A 266 -22.40 -15.49 48.54
C LYS A 266 -22.00 -14.28 49.38
N THR A 267 -22.97 -13.70 50.08
CA THR A 267 -22.70 -12.78 51.19
C THR A 267 -21.86 -13.58 52.18
N ALA A 268 -20.61 -13.17 52.35
CA ALA A 268 -19.74 -13.64 53.41
C ALA A 268 -20.20 -13.04 54.74
#